data_AF-A0A349KZ88-F1
#
_entry.id   AF-A0A349KZ88-F1
#
_cell.length_a   1.000
_cell.length_b   1.000
_cell.length_c   1.000
_cell.angle_alpha   90.00
_cell.angle_beta   90.00
_cell.angle_gamma   90.00
#
_symmetry.space_group_name_H-M   'P 1'
#
loop_
_entity.id
_entity.type
_entity.pdbx_description
1 polymer ?
#
loop_
_entity_poly.entity_id
_entity_poly.type
_entity_poly.pdbx_seq_one_letter_code
_entity_poly.pdbx_strand_id
1 'polypeptide(L)'
;MQKPKKPAKVPVHHAPHSNQVRIIGGAWKRTALPVLDALGLRPTPDRVRETVFNWINHLRDGAWAGAECLDLFAGSGALGFEAASRGALGVTMVDSLT
;
A
#
# COMPACT_ATOMS: atom_id res chain seq x y z
N MET A 1 -40.78 -24.16 -31.57
CA MET A 1 -39.56 -23.32 -31.72
C MET A 1 -39.14 -22.84 -30.33
N GLN A 2 -38.11 -23.44 -29.73
CA GLN A 2 -37.60 -22.97 -28.42
C GLN A 2 -36.60 -21.83 -28.65
N LYS A 3 -36.83 -20.67 -28.01
CA LYS A 3 -35.88 -19.55 -28.01
C LYS A 3 -34.72 -19.85 -27.05
N PRO A 4 -33.46 -19.52 -27.39
CA PRO A 4 -32.33 -19.81 -26.53
C PRO A 4 -32.33 -18.89 -25.31
N LYS A 5 -32.15 -19.45 -24.11
CA LYS A 5 -32.05 -18.70 -22.86
C LYS A 5 -30.64 -18.09 -22.77
N LYS A 6 -30.54 -16.75 -22.75
CA LYS A 6 -29.27 -16.02 -22.65
C LYS A 6 -28.52 -16.42 -21.37
N PRO A 7 -27.17 -16.54 -21.40
CA PRO A 7 -26.40 -16.85 -20.20
C PRO A 7 -26.49 -15.67 -19.22
N ALA A 8 -26.70 -15.98 -17.94
CA ALA A 8 -26.73 -14.99 -16.87
C ALA A 8 -25.34 -14.35 -16.72
N LYS A 9 -25.28 -13.02 -16.77
CA LYS A 9 -24.06 -12.27 -16.44
C LYS A 9 -23.81 -12.42 -14.95
N VAL A 10 -22.66 -12.99 -14.58
CA VAL A 10 -22.19 -13.00 -13.18
C VAL A 10 -21.84 -11.57 -12.80
N PRO A 11 -22.46 -10.97 -11.78
CA PRO A 11 -22.10 -9.63 -11.34
C PRO A 11 -20.75 -9.71 -10.61
N VAL A 12 -19.70 -9.23 -11.25
CA VAL A 12 -18.41 -9.02 -10.60
C VAL A 12 -18.49 -7.70 -9.83
N HIS A 13 -19.03 -7.74 -8.62
CA HIS A 13 -18.94 -6.62 -7.69
C HIS A 13 -17.49 -6.50 -7.21
N HIS A 14 -16.68 -5.73 -7.94
CA HIS A 14 -15.51 -5.12 -7.30
C HIS A 14 -16.07 -4.03 -6.38
N ALA A 15 -16.00 -4.26 -5.07
CA ALA A 15 -16.22 -3.20 -4.11
C ALA A 15 -15.32 -2.02 -4.50
N PRO A 16 -15.81 -0.76 -4.48
CA PRO A 16 -14.95 0.38 -4.71
C PRO A 16 -13.92 0.36 -3.59
N HIS A 17 -12.70 -0.09 -3.89
CA HIS A 17 -11.59 0.11 -2.98
C HIS A 17 -11.52 1.62 -2.80
N SER A 18 -11.74 2.11 -1.58
CA SER A 18 -11.43 3.49 -1.28
C SER A 18 -10.00 3.70 -1.76
N ASN A 19 -9.78 4.63 -2.68
CA ASN A 19 -8.49 4.98 -3.27
C ASN A 19 -7.52 5.62 -2.25
N GLN A 20 -7.64 5.21 -0.99
CA GLN A 20 -6.94 5.76 0.14
C GLN A 20 -6.11 4.65 0.76
N VAL A 21 -4.82 4.75 0.51
CA VAL A 21 -3.80 4.09 1.31
C VAL A 21 -3.64 4.90 2.60
N ARG A 22 -3.49 4.22 3.73
CA ARG A 22 -3.20 4.86 5.04
C ARG A 22 -1.91 4.33 5.65
N ILE A 23 -1.23 5.19 6.39
CA ILE A 23 -0.13 4.79 7.28
C ILE A 23 -0.72 3.97 8.45
N ILE A 24 -0.13 2.82 8.72
CA ILE A 24 -0.66 1.77 9.60
C ILE A 24 -0.12 1.93 11.03
N GLY A 25 1.17 2.23 11.16
CA GLY A 25 1.88 2.33 12.44
C GLY A 25 2.77 3.56 12.55
N GLY A 26 3.45 3.69 13.69
CA GLY A 26 4.34 4.81 13.98
C GLY A 26 3.63 6.12 14.32
N ALA A 27 4.38 7.22 14.29
CA ALA A 27 3.94 8.56 14.67
C ALA A 27 2.83 9.13 13.77
N TRP A 28 2.75 8.70 12.52
CA TRP A 28 1.76 9.17 11.54
C TRP A 28 0.65 8.15 11.28
N LYS A 29 0.40 7.24 12.23
CA LYS A 29 -0.65 6.23 12.14
C LYS A 29 -2.01 6.85 11.80
N ARG A 30 -2.74 6.20 10.88
CA ARG A 30 -4.05 6.59 10.31
C ARG A 30 -4.03 7.79 9.37
N THR A 31 -2.88 8.38 9.07
CA THR A 31 -2.76 9.41 8.03
C THR A 31 -3.08 8.83 6.66
N ALA A 32 -4.00 9.47 5.94
CA ALA A 32 -4.33 9.11 4.56
C ALA A 32 -3.26 9.64 3.61
N LEU A 33 -2.83 8.79 2.69
CA LEU A 33 -1.94 9.15 1.60
C LEU A 33 -2.78 9.31 0.33
N PRO A 34 -2.54 10.39 -0.44
CA PRO A 34 -3.16 10.53 -1.75
C PRO A 34 -2.64 9.41 -2.66
N VAL A 35 -3.57 8.74 -3.34
CA VAL A 35 -3.26 7.76 -4.39
C VAL A 35 -3.89 8.25 -5.67
N LEU A 36 -3.15 8.11 -6.78
CA LEU A 36 -3.69 8.40 -8.10
C LEU A 36 -4.94 7.54 -8.34
N ASP A 37 -5.99 8.15 -8.90
CA ASP A 37 -7.15 7.41 -9.35
C ASP A 37 -6.94 6.98 -10.79
N ALA A 38 -6.35 5.81 -10.98
CA ALA A 38 -6.10 5.25 -12.30
C ALA A 38 -6.67 3.83 -12.42
N LEU A 39 -7.31 3.58 -13.57
CA LEU A 39 -7.86 2.27 -13.92
C LEU A 39 -6.74 1.22 -13.94
N GLY A 40 -6.94 0.13 -13.19
CA GLY A 40 -6.01 -0.99 -13.15
C GLY A 40 -4.92 -0.90 -12.09
N LEU A 41 -4.91 0.15 -11.26
CA LEU A 41 -4.06 0.18 -10.08
C LEU A 41 -4.37 -1.01 -9.17
N ARG A 42 -3.30 -1.67 -8.72
CA ARG A 42 -3.34 -2.72 -7.70
C ARG A 42 -2.65 -2.21 -6.45
N PRO A 43 -3.32 -1.41 -5.61
CA PRO A 43 -2.71 -0.91 -4.39
C PRO A 43 -2.31 -2.09 -3.51
N THR A 44 -1.13 -2.00 -2.88
CA THR A 44 -0.68 -3.02 -1.92
C THR A 44 -1.64 -3.02 -0.72
N PRO A 45 -2.33 -4.14 -0.43
CA PRO A 45 -3.31 -4.17 0.65
C PRO A 45 -2.68 -3.85 2.01
N ASP A 46 -3.45 -3.20 2.89
CA ASP A 46 -3.01 -2.84 4.24
C ASP A 46 -2.39 -4.01 4.98
N ARG A 47 -3.03 -5.19 4.92
CA ARG A 47 -2.51 -6.42 5.57
C ARG A 47 -1.14 -6.84 5.06
N VAL A 48 -0.85 -6.67 3.76
CA VAL A 48 0.46 -7.01 3.18
C VAL A 48 1.51 -6.05 3.70
N ARG A 49 1.22 -4.74 3.69
CA ARG A 49 2.12 -3.71 4.24
C ARG A 49 2.36 -3.93 5.73
N GLU A 50 1.31 -4.19 6.50
CA GLU A 50 1.40 -4.53 7.93
C GLU A 50 2.30 -5.74 8.19
N THR A 51 2.11 -6.83 7.42
CA THR A 51 2.92 -8.04 7.55
C THR A 51 4.41 -7.77 7.29
N VAL A 52 4.73 -7.03 6.22
CA VAL A 52 6.11 -6.65 5.89
C VAL A 52 6.73 -5.85 7.03
N PHE A 53 6.03 -4.84 7.55
CA PHE A 53 6.58 -4.01 8.62
C PHE A 53 6.65 -4.73 9.97
N ASN A 54 5.79 -5.71 10.24
CA ASN A 54 5.91 -6.58 11.41
C ASN A 54 7.19 -7.42 11.32
N TRP A 55 7.51 -7.97 10.13
CA TRP A 55 8.76 -8.70 9.92
C TRP A 55 9.99 -7.81 10.06
N ILE A 56 10.00 -6.64 9.42
CA ILE A 56 11.13 -5.69 9.54
C ILE A 56 11.31 -5.26 11.00
N ASN A 57 10.21 -4.96 11.70
CA ASN A 57 10.28 -4.59 13.11
C ASN A 57 10.87 -5.72 13.96
N HIS A 58 10.50 -6.98 13.69
CA HIS A 58 11.07 -8.14 14.37
C HIS A 58 12.57 -8.31 14.06
N LEU A 59 12.97 -8.22 12.79
CA LEU A 59 14.37 -8.35 12.35
C LEU A 59 15.28 -7.24 12.88
N ARG A 60 14.70 -6.12 13.31
CA ARG A 60 15.41 -4.96 13.86
C ARG A 60 15.25 -4.81 15.37
N ASP A 61 14.62 -5.76 16.06
CA ASP A 61 14.28 -5.66 17.49
C ASP A 61 13.51 -4.37 17.85
N GLY A 62 12.70 -3.87 16.91
CA GLY A 62 11.97 -2.60 17.04
C GLY A 62 12.83 -1.34 16.92
N ALA A 63 14.13 -1.45 16.67
CA ALA A 63 15.04 -0.31 16.58
C ALA A 63 15.02 0.33 15.18
N TRP A 64 14.33 1.44 15.05
CA TRP A 64 14.26 2.24 13.80
C TRP A 64 15.26 3.40 13.77
N ALA A 65 15.75 3.83 14.93
CA ALA A 65 16.78 4.86 15.02
C ALA A 65 18.02 4.46 14.21
N GLY A 66 18.50 5.37 13.36
CA GLY A 66 19.64 5.12 12.47
C GLY A 66 19.34 4.29 11.22
N ALA A 67 18.09 3.86 11.00
CA ALA A 67 17.72 3.14 9.78
C ALA A 67 17.71 4.07 8.57
N GLU A 68 18.50 3.77 7.54
CA GLU A 68 18.32 4.33 6.21
C GLU A 68 17.56 3.35 5.33
N CYS A 69 16.47 3.81 4.73
CA CYS A 69 15.61 2.98 3.88
C CYS A 69 15.65 3.47 2.43
N LEU A 70 15.48 2.53 1.50
CA LEU A 70 15.37 2.79 0.08
C LEU A 70 14.09 2.15 -0.44
N ASP A 71 13.19 2.96 -0.99
CA ASP A 71 11.96 2.54 -1.65
C ASP A 71 12.11 2.78 -3.16
N LEU A 72 12.42 1.72 -3.92
CA LEU A 72 12.83 1.82 -5.33
C LEU A 72 11.69 2.04 -6.32
N PHE A 73 10.46 1.78 -5.91
CA PHE A 73 9.25 1.89 -6.72
C PHE A 73 8.16 2.53 -5.88
N ALA A 74 8.46 3.74 -5.38
CA ALA A 74 7.74 4.32 -4.27
C ALA A 74 6.25 4.53 -4.59
N GLY A 75 5.89 4.88 -5.83
CA GLY A 75 4.50 5.17 -6.19
C GLY A 75 3.91 6.23 -5.26
N SER A 76 2.80 5.88 -4.60
CA SER A 76 2.18 6.69 -3.52
C SER A 76 3.07 6.95 -2.29
N GLY A 77 4.24 6.33 -2.20
CA GLY A 77 5.17 6.39 -1.07
C GLY A 77 4.73 5.54 0.13
N ALA A 78 3.76 4.63 -0.05
CA ALA A 78 3.12 3.91 1.04
C ALA A 78 4.08 3.16 1.98
N LEU A 79 5.14 2.56 1.43
CA LEU A 79 6.15 1.84 2.21
C LEU A 79 7.18 2.81 2.79
N GLY A 80 7.71 3.73 1.98
CA GLY A 80 8.63 4.77 2.45
C GLY A 80 8.09 5.59 3.63
N PHE A 81 6.85 6.08 3.54
CA PHE A 81 6.22 6.83 4.63
C PHE A 81 5.93 5.98 5.88
N GLU A 82 5.68 4.69 5.72
CA GLU A 82 5.50 3.77 6.86
C GLU A 82 6.82 3.56 7.61
N ALA A 83 7.95 3.47 6.89
CA ALA A 83 9.28 3.41 7.50
C ALA A 83 9.64 4.71 8.23
N ALA A 84 9.40 5.85 7.59
CA ALA A 84 9.59 7.17 8.22
C ALA A 84 8.71 7.35 9.47
N SER A 85 7.43 6.97 9.40
CA SER A 85 6.50 7.03 10.54
C SER A 85 6.99 6.23 11.75
N ARG A 86 7.70 5.13 11.53
CA ARG A 86 8.27 4.27 12.59
C ARG A 86 9.58 4.78 13.17
N GLY A 87 10.14 5.86 12.62
CA GLY A 87 11.34 6.52 13.14
C GLY A 87 12.63 6.17 12.41
N ALA A 88 12.55 5.76 11.13
CA ALA A 88 13.74 5.67 10.29
C ALA A 88 14.49 7.02 10.24
N LEU A 89 15.82 6.99 10.19
CA LEU A 89 16.66 8.19 10.08
C LEU A 89 16.41 8.94 8.77
N GLY A 90 16.26 8.18 7.68
CA GLY A 90 16.01 8.73 6.36
C GLY A 90 15.42 7.68 5.43
N VAL A 91 14.67 8.15 4.44
CA VAL A 91 14.10 7.29 3.39
C VAL A 91 14.39 7.94 2.04
N THR A 92 15.16 7.25 1.20
CA THR A 92 15.31 7.60 -0.20
C THR A 92 14.19 6.93 -0.98
N MET A 93 13.35 7.72 -1.66
CA MET A 93 12.25 7.22 -2.47
C MET A 93 12.55 7.48 -3.94
N VAL A 94 12.47 6.44 -4.76
CA VAL A 94 12.68 6.49 -6.20
C VAL A 94 11.39 6.02 -6.86
N ASP A 95 10.98 6.75 -7.89
CA ASP A 95 9.86 6.33 -8.72
C ASP A 95 10.05 6.85 -10.16
N SER A 96 9.47 6.14 -11.13
CA SER A 96 9.47 6.56 -12.52
C SER A 96 8.15 7.25 -12.86
N LEU A 97 8.20 8.49 -13.33
CA LEU A 97 7.06 9.29 -13.78
C LEU A 97 6.42 8.84 -15.12
N THR A 98 6.66 7.60 -15.55
CA THR A 98 6.24 7.10 -16.87
C THR A 98 4.78 6.70 -16.93
#